data_AF-A0A971QSW8-F1
#
_entry.id   AF-A0A971QSW8-F1
#
_cell.length_a   1.000
_cell.length_b   1.000
_cell.length_c   1.000
_cell.angle_alpha   90.00
_cell.angle_beta   90.00
_cell.angle_gamma   90.00
#
_symmetry.space_group_name_H-M   'P 1'
#
loop_
_entity.id
_entity.type
_entity.pdbx_description
1 polymer ?
#
loop_
_entity_poly.entity_id
_entity_poly.type
_entity_poly.pdbx_seq_one_letter_code
_entity_poly.pdbx_strand_id
1 'polypeptide(L)'
;MALSTVALVFGAFLLFKYLALAGSLILPLGISYFTFRLIHYVQEGYRGRLREHSLIEFLAFMTFFPTYLAGPINLFPDFLQNLRRRKWDNSRFSGGLERMVYGYAQLVVLGNYGVNYLLKNWLAGSLTASEGFGPLVIQSVYLWLDLYIRFSAYSSIAIGVAAMAGFNVPENFNYPYLATNIREFWNRWHMSLTHWCREYIFIPVAAITRRPFIAIGATMITIGIWHELSLRYILWGVYHAMGITAFEKYSRVTKGLFPRNRIFLTMGKVVSVAVTLAFVILSFPVTTLVNNFILNMFR
;
A
#
# COMPACT_ATOMS: atom_id res chain seq x y z
N MET A 1 -15.60 4.33 -20.61
CA MET A 1 -16.48 3.60 -19.68
C MET A 1 -15.73 2.99 -18.49
N ALA A 2 -14.60 2.29 -18.68
CA ALA A 2 -13.82 1.74 -17.56
C ALA A 2 -13.35 2.79 -16.52
N LEU A 3 -12.67 3.84 -16.98
CA LEU A 3 -12.19 4.92 -16.11
C LEU A 3 -13.33 5.75 -15.48
N SER A 4 -14.45 5.93 -16.18
CA SER A 4 -15.60 6.67 -15.64
C SER A 4 -16.25 5.94 -14.48
N THR A 5 -16.33 4.61 -14.53
CA THR A 5 -16.85 3.81 -13.41
C THR A 5 -15.92 3.81 -12.21
N VAL A 6 -14.60 3.67 -12.44
CA VAL A 6 -13.59 3.82 -11.38
C VAL A 6 -13.70 5.21 -10.75
N ALA A 7 -13.76 6.26 -11.57
CA ALA A 7 -13.88 7.64 -11.09
C ALA A 7 -15.17 7.90 -10.33
N LEU A 8 -16.30 7.33 -10.75
CA LEU A 8 -17.59 7.48 -10.08
C LEU A 8 -17.61 6.81 -8.70
N VAL A 9 -17.20 5.54 -8.63
CA VAL A 9 -17.21 4.80 -7.36
C VAL A 9 -16.14 5.34 -6.40
N PHE A 10 -14.94 5.66 -6.91
CA PHE A 10 -13.91 6.29 -6.11
C PHE A 10 -14.30 7.70 -5.67
N GLY A 11 -14.95 8.47 -6.56
CA GLY A 11 -15.50 9.80 -6.24
C GLY A 11 -16.57 9.74 -5.15
N ALA A 12 -17.46 8.76 -5.19
CA ALA A 12 -18.42 8.51 -4.11
C ALA A 12 -17.70 8.20 -2.78
N PHE A 13 -16.66 7.35 -2.81
CA PHE A 13 -15.83 7.09 -1.62
C PHE A 13 -15.18 8.39 -1.07
N LEU A 14 -14.68 9.27 -1.94
CA LEU A 14 -14.12 10.56 -1.51
C LEU A 14 -15.17 11.50 -0.93
N LEU A 15 -16.39 11.51 -1.49
CA LEU A 15 -17.51 12.25 -0.93
C LEU A 15 -17.87 11.74 0.47
N PHE A 16 -17.98 10.43 0.66
CA PHE A 16 -18.20 9.82 1.98
C PHE A 16 -17.10 10.21 2.97
N LYS A 17 -15.83 10.21 2.53
CA LYS A 17 -14.70 10.64 3.35
C LYS A 17 -14.78 12.12 3.72
N TYR A 18 -15.16 12.98 2.78
CA TYR A 18 -15.37 14.40 3.02
C TYR A 18 -16.50 14.66 4.02
N LEU A 19 -17.64 13.99 3.85
CA LEU A 19 -18.78 14.09 4.77
C LEU A 19 -18.42 13.60 6.17
N ALA A 20 -17.63 12.53 6.28
CA ALA A 20 -17.14 12.05 7.56
C ALA A 20 -16.16 13.04 8.22
N LEU A 21 -15.25 13.65 7.45
CA LEU A 21 -14.37 14.70 7.95
C LEU A 21 -15.13 15.96 8.42
N ALA A 22 -16.26 16.27 7.77
CA ALA A 22 -17.16 17.35 8.17
C ALA A 22 -18.01 17.02 9.42
N GLY A 23 -17.81 15.85 10.05
CA GLY A 23 -18.52 15.42 11.26
C GLY A 23 -19.96 14.94 11.01
N SER A 24 -20.37 14.82 9.74
CA SER A 24 -21.75 14.47 9.38
C SER A 24 -22.01 12.97 9.28
N LEU A 25 -20.96 12.13 9.33
CA LEU A 25 -21.08 10.69 9.10
C LEU A 25 -19.94 9.90 9.77
N ILE A 26 -20.26 8.71 10.30
CA ILE A 26 -19.25 7.76 10.78
C ILE A 26 -18.79 6.91 9.60
N LEU A 27 -17.49 6.92 9.31
CA LEU A 27 -16.94 6.11 8.22
C LEU A 27 -16.89 4.63 8.64
N PRO A 28 -17.59 3.71 7.95
CA PRO A 28 -17.58 2.30 8.32
C PRO A 28 -16.19 1.69 8.18
N LEU A 29 -15.77 0.92 9.18
CA LEU A 29 -14.52 0.15 9.12
C LEU A 29 -14.54 -0.80 7.90
N GLY A 30 -13.45 -0.81 7.12
CA GLY A 30 -13.32 -1.66 5.93
C GLY A 30 -13.92 -1.09 4.63
N ILE A 31 -14.57 0.08 4.66
CA ILE A 31 -15.18 0.69 3.45
C ILE A 31 -14.18 0.89 2.31
N SER A 32 -12.91 1.18 2.62
CA SER A 32 -11.85 1.34 1.63
C SER A 32 -11.60 0.05 0.84
N TYR A 33 -11.42 -1.09 1.53
CA TYR A 33 -11.18 -2.38 0.88
C TYR A 33 -12.43 -2.87 0.16
N PHE A 34 -13.61 -2.62 0.72
CA PHE A 34 -14.89 -2.87 0.06
C PHE A 34 -14.99 -2.10 -1.27
N THR A 35 -14.62 -0.82 -1.29
CA THR A 35 -14.62 0.02 -2.49
C THR A 35 -13.70 -0.55 -3.57
N PHE A 36 -12.49 -0.98 -3.22
CA PHE A 36 -11.57 -1.62 -4.18
C PHE A 36 -12.15 -2.90 -4.78
N ARG A 37 -12.78 -3.75 -3.96
CA ARG A 37 -13.45 -4.97 -4.42
C ARG A 37 -14.63 -4.67 -5.34
N LEU A 38 -15.44 -3.67 -5.01
CA LEU A 38 -16.58 -3.27 -5.81
C LEU A 38 -16.15 -2.75 -7.19
N ILE A 39 -15.17 -1.84 -7.22
CA ILE A 39 -14.63 -1.31 -8.48
C ILE A 39 -14.05 -2.46 -9.32
N HIS A 40 -13.24 -3.33 -8.70
CA HIS A 40 -12.68 -4.51 -9.36
C HIS A 40 -13.80 -5.36 -9.99
N TYR A 41 -14.81 -5.72 -9.21
CA TYR A 41 -15.91 -6.57 -9.63
C TYR A 41 -16.68 -5.97 -10.82
N VAL A 42 -17.10 -4.70 -10.72
CA VAL A 42 -17.81 -4.01 -11.81
C VAL A 42 -16.95 -3.94 -13.07
N GLN A 43 -15.66 -3.68 -12.91
CA GLN A 43 -14.74 -3.55 -14.04
C GLN A 43 -14.47 -4.88 -14.75
N GLU A 44 -14.37 -5.98 -14.01
CA GLU A 44 -14.25 -7.32 -14.60
C GLU A 44 -15.55 -7.75 -15.29
N GLY A 45 -16.72 -7.33 -14.78
CA GLY A 45 -18.01 -7.51 -15.45
C GLY A 45 -18.08 -6.79 -16.78
N TYR A 46 -17.66 -5.52 -16.81
CA TYR A 46 -17.56 -4.75 -18.05
C TYR A 46 -16.60 -5.37 -19.07
N ARG A 47 -15.52 -6.00 -18.60
CA ARG A 47 -14.55 -6.70 -19.48
C ARG A 47 -15.02 -8.08 -19.93
N GLY A 48 -16.20 -8.54 -19.51
CA GLY A 48 -16.71 -9.88 -19.82
C GLY A 48 -15.88 -11.02 -19.20
N ARG A 49 -15.17 -10.76 -18.10
CA ARG A 49 -14.26 -11.73 -17.46
C ARG A 49 -14.86 -12.44 -16.25
N LEU A 50 -16.04 -11.99 -15.80
CA LEU A 50 -16.75 -12.66 -14.71
C LEU A 50 -17.33 -13.98 -15.20
N ARG A 51 -17.02 -15.05 -14.47
CA ARG A 51 -17.72 -16.33 -14.63
C ARG A 51 -19.12 -16.22 -14.02
N GLU A 52 -20.04 -17.06 -14.47
CA GLU A 52 -21.38 -17.18 -13.86
C GLU A 52 -21.26 -17.48 -12.37
N HIS A 53 -22.01 -16.75 -11.55
CA HIS A 53 -22.02 -16.86 -10.11
C HIS A 53 -23.34 -16.36 -9.52
N SER A 54 -23.67 -16.87 -8.34
CA SER A 54 -24.87 -16.49 -7.60
C SER A 54 -24.66 -15.20 -6.79
N LEU A 55 -25.76 -14.57 -6.38
CA LEU A 55 -25.72 -13.43 -5.46
C LEU A 55 -24.99 -13.77 -4.14
N ILE A 56 -25.12 -15.01 -3.66
CA ILE A 56 -24.46 -15.47 -2.42
C ILE A 56 -22.94 -15.49 -2.60
N GLU A 57 -22.44 -15.96 -3.74
CA GLU A 57 -20.99 -15.99 -4.01
C GLU A 57 -20.42 -14.57 -4.14
N PHE A 58 -21.19 -13.64 -4.72
CA PHE A 58 -20.83 -12.22 -4.75
C PHE A 58 -20.79 -11.62 -3.35
N LEU A 59 -21.84 -11.83 -2.53
CA LEU A 59 -21.88 -11.31 -1.17
C LEU A 59 -20.73 -11.88 -0.33
N ALA A 60 -20.44 -13.17 -0.46
CA ALA A 60 -19.31 -13.82 0.22
C ALA A 60 -17.96 -13.19 -0.16
N PHE A 61 -17.78 -12.78 -1.43
CA PHE A 61 -16.60 -12.03 -1.84
C PHE A 61 -16.53 -10.65 -1.19
N MET A 62 -17.64 -9.91 -1.22
CA MET A 62 -17.68 -8.54 -0.68
C MET A 62 -17.48 -8.52 0.84
N THR A 63 -17.97 -9.53 1.56
CA THR A 63 -17.89 -9.64 3.02
C THR A 63 -16.84 -10.63 3.50
N PHE A 64 -15.90 -11.06 2.63
CA PHE A 64 -14.85 -12.00 3.01
C PHE A 64 -14.01 -11.46 4.17
N PHE A 65 -14.32 -11.97 5.38
CA PHE A 65 -13.88 -11.43 6.65
C PHE A 65 -12.35 -11.40 6.85
N PRO A 66 -11.55 -12.40 6.38
CA PRO A 66 -10.12 -12.44 6.69
C PRO A 66 -9.37 -11.22 6.18
N THR A 67 -9.84 -10.61 5.08
CA THR A 67 -9.22 -9.43 4.47
C THR A 67 -10.16 -8.22 4.41
N TYR A 68 -11.24 -8.21 5.20
CA TYR A 68 -12.26 -7.15 5.17
C TYR A 68 -11.76 -5.83 5.76
N LEU A 69 -11.16 -5.89 6.96
CA LEU A 69 -10.69 -4.71 7.69
C LEU A 69 -9.30 -4.25 7.24
N ALA A 70 -8.37 -5.20 7.19
CA ALA A 70 -7.00 -5.00 6.80
C ALA A 70 -6.49 -6.31 6.22
N GLY A 71 -5.78 -6.23 5.09
CA GLY A 71 -5.22 -7.40 4.45
C GLY A 71 -5.08 -7.19 2.95
N PRO A 72 -4.71 -8.24 2.21
CA PRO A 72 -4.53 -8.14 0.77
C PRO A 72 -5.87 -7.94 0.03
N ILE A 73 -5.85 -7.08 -0.97
CA ILE A 73 -6.99 -6.85 -1.87
C ILE A 73 -7.14 -8.08 -2.77
N ASN A 74 -8.20 -8.84 -2.57
CA ASN A 74 -8.51 -10.05 -3.34
C ASN A 74 -9.19 -9.71 -4.67
N LEU A 75 -8.88 -10.50 -5.69
CA LEU A 75 -9.56 -10.47 -6.98
C LEU A 75 -10.70 -11.48 -6.99
N PHE A 76 -11.83 -11.10 -7.59
CA PHE A 76 -13.05 -11.90 -7.63
C PHE A 76 -12.86 -13.25 -8.35
N PRO A 77 -12.18 -13.34 -9.51
CA PRO A 77 -11.99 -14.63 -10.19
C PRO A 77 -11.24 -15.66 -9.33
N ASP A 78 -10.17 -15.23 -8.67
CA ASP A 78 -9.37 -16.08 -7.78
C ASP A 78 -10.19 -16.49 -6.55
N PHE A 79 -10.92 -15.53 -5.96
CA PHE A 79 -11.80 -15.81 -4.82
C PHE A 79 -12.86 -16.86 -5.17
N LEU A 80 -13.56 -16.69 -6.28
CA LEU A 80 -14.62 -17.61 -6.72
C LEU A 80 -14.04 -19.01 -6.99
N GLN A 81 -12.85 -19.09 -7.59
CA GLN A 81 -12.17 -20.36 -7.80
C GLN A 81 -11.84 -21.05 -6.47
N ASN A 82 -11.29 -20.32 -5.49
CA ASN A 82 -11.00 -20.85 -4.16
C ASN A 82 -12.29 -21.30 -3.46
N LEU A 83 -13.37 -20.51 -3.53
CA LEU A 83 -14.64 -20.82 -2.90
C LEU A 83 -15.24 -22.14 -3.43
N ARG A 84 -15.27 -22.33 -4.76
CA ARG A 84 -15.87 -23.51 -5.40
C ARG A 84 -15.01 -24.77 -5.32
N ARG A 85 -13.68 -24.60 -5.30
CA ARG A 85 -12.72 -25.72 -5.27
C ARG A 85 -12.17 -26.00 -3.88
N ARG A 86 -12.67 -25.32 -2.84
CA ARG A 86 -12.21 -25.50 -1.48
C ARG A 86 -12.37 -26.96 -1.07
N LYS A 87 -11.29 -27.53 -0.57
CA LYS A 87 -11.26 -28.83 0.11
C LYS A 87 -10.56 -28.66 1.44
N TRP A 88 -10.93 -29.51 2.39
CA TRP A 88 -10.20 -29.60 3.65
C TRP A 88 -8.78 -30.10 3.39
N ASP A 89 -7.79 -29.46 4.01
CA ASP A 89 -6.37 -29.79 3.89
C ASP A 89 -5.70 -29.49 5.23
N ASN A 90 -5.28 -30.54 5.93
CA ASN A 90 -4.62 -30.46 7.24
C ASN A 90 -3.31 -29.67 7.18
N SER A 91 -2.54 -29.83 6.10
CA SER A 91 -1.25 -29.15 5.94
C SER A 91 -1.47 -27.66 5.77
N ARG A 92 -2.46 -27.28 4.96
CA ARG A 92 -2.81 -25.88 4.74
C ARG A 92 -3.39 -25.23 5.98
N PHE A 93 -4.24 -25.94 6.72
CA PHE A 93 -4.76 -25.45 7.99
C PHE A 93 -3.63 -25.19 8.99
N SER A 94 -2.74 -26.16 9.17
CA SER A 94 -1.61 -26.05 10.10
C SER A 94 -0.66 -24.92 9.72
N GLY A 95 -0.29 -24.79 8.44
CA GLY A 95 0.54 -23.68 7.97
C GLY A 95 -0.14 -22.31 8.05
N GLY A 96 -1.48 -22.26 7.86
CA GLY A 96 -2.27 -21.06 8.07
C GLY A 96 -2.30 -20.63 9.53
N LEU A 97 -2.46 -21.58 10.45
CA LEU A 97 -2.42 -21.36 11.90
C LEU A 97 -1.05 -20.86 12.35
N GLU A 98 0.02 -21.51 11.91
CA GLU A 98 1.41 -21.10 12.18
C GLU A 98 1.66 -19.66 11.72
N ARG A 99 1.28 -19.34 10.49
CA ARG A 99 1.41 -17.99 9.94
C ARG A 99 0.61 -16.96 10.73
N MET A 100 -0.61 -17.31 11.14
CA MET A 100 -1.45 -16.44 11.96
C MET A 100 -0.77 -16.16 13.33
N VAL A 101 -0.22 -17.20 13.97
CA VAL A 101 0.50 -17.07 15.24
C VAL A 101 1.74 -16.21 15.09
N TYR A 102 2.53 -16.38 14.04
CA TYR A 102 3.68 -15.50 13.76
C TYR A 102 3.27 -14.04 13.54
N GLY A 103 2.22 -13.82 12.75
CA GLY A 103 1.67 -12.47 12.57
C GLY A 103 1.19 -11.86 13.89
N TYR A 104 0.52 -12.63 14.73
CA TYR A 104 0.07 -12.17 16.04
C TYR A 104 1.25 -11.84 16.98
N ALA A 105 2.26 -12.71 17.04
CA ALA A 105 3.48 -12.48 17.81
C ALA A 105 4.22 -11.23 17.32
N GLN A 106 4.35 -11.04 16.01
CA GLN A 106 4.93 -9.83 15.42
C GLN A 106 4.12 -8.58 15.82
N LEU A 107 2.80 -8.64 15.80
CA LEU A 107 1.94 -7.51 16.18
C LEU A 107 2.12 -7.13 17.65
N VAL A 108 2.04 -8.12 18.56
CA VAL A 108 2.06 -7.88 20.00
C VAL A 108 3.47 -7.56 20.49
N VAL A 109 4.45 -8.39 20.14
CA VAL A 109 5.81 -8.28 20.68
C VAL A 109 6.59 -7.17 19.98
N LEU A 110 6.65 -7.17 18.64
CA LEU A 110 7.44 -6.18 17.91
C LEU A 110 6.68 -4.87 17.73
N GLY A 111 5.41 -4.92 17.32
CA GLY A 111 4.60 -3.73 17.07
C GLY A 111 4.18 -3.00 18.35
N ASN A 112 3.40 -3.66 19.20
CA ASN A 112 2.80 -3.01 20.37
C ASN A 112 3.84 -2.77 21.47
N TYR A 113 4.58 -3.81 21.87
CA TYR A 113 5.56 -3.70 22.95
C TYR A 113 6.87 -3.05 22.49
N GLY A 114 7.50 -3.57 21.43
CA GLY A 114 8.79 -3.08 20.95
C GLY A 114 8.74 -1.65 20.42
N VAL A 115 7.87 -1.38 19.44
CA VAL A 115 7.81 -0.06 18.78
C VAL A 115 6.96 0.92 19.57
N ASN A 116 5.71 0.58 19.89
CA ASN A 116 4.76 1.55 20.44
C ASN A 116 4.86 1.79 21.95
N TYR A 117 5.52 0.89 22.68
CA TYR A 117 5.80 1.08 24.09
C TYR A 117 7.27 1.46 24.31
N LEU A 118 8.22 0.55 24.08
CA LEU A 118 9.64 0.81 24.40
C LEU A 118 10.23 1.94 23.55
N LEU A 119 10.23 1.81 22.22
CA LEU A 119 10.86 2.78 21.33
C LEU A 119 10.17 4.15 21.40
N LYS A 120 8.84 4.18 21.43
CA LYS A 120 8.07 5.42 21.57
C LYS A 120 8.40 6.17 22.86
N ASN A 121 8.47 5.46 23.99
CA ASN A 121 8.82 6.08 25.28
C ASN A 121 10.27 6.57 25.28
N TRP A 122 11.20 5.81 24.70
CA TRP A 122 12.59 6.22 24.56
C TRP A 122 12.76 7.47 23.69
N LEU A 123 11.97 7.59 22.61
CA LEU A 123 11.98 8.74 21.71
C LEU A 123 11.04 9.88 22.12
N ALA A 124 10.36 9.80 23.27
CA ALA A 124 9.24 10.69 23.59
C ALA A 124 9.58 12.18 23.42
N GLY A 125 10.73 12.63 23.96
CA GLY A 125 11.17 14.02 23.84
C GLY A 125 11.45 14.47 22.39
N SER A 126 11.98 13.57 21.55
CA SER A 126 12.22 13.85 20.13
C SER A 126 10.95 13.78 19.28
N LEU A 127 9.97 12.96 19.67
CA LEU A 127 8.67 12.86 18.99
C LEU A 127 7.75 14.05 19.31
N THR A 128 7.91 14.67 20.49
CA THR A 128 7.15 15.87 20.88
C THR A 128 7.75 17.17 20.37
N ALA A 129 9.03 17.18 20.00
CA ALA A 129 9.66 18.34 19.37
C ALA A 129 9.06 18.55 17.97
N SER A 130 8.15 19.52 17.83
CA SER A 130 7.49 19.84 16.56
C SER A 130 8.31 20.81 15.67
N GLU A 131 9.38 21.38 16.20
CA GLU A 131 10.18 22.39 15.52
C GLU A 131 11.51 21.82 15.00
N GLY A 132 11.76 22.01 13.71
CA GLY A 132 13.01 21.63 13.04
C GLY A 132 12.92 20.33 12.21
N PHE A 133 13.83 20.22 11.23
CA PHE A 133 13.85 19.10 10.29
C PHE A 133 14.31 17.77 10.94
N GLY A 134 15.25 17.84 11.89
CA GLY A 134 15.77 16.66 12.60
C GLY A 134 14.68 15.86 13.32
N PRO A 135 13.86 16.48 14.20
CA PRO A 135 12.73 15.82 14.84
C PRO A 135 11.72 15.21 13.85
N LEU A 136 11.42 15.90 12.74
CA LEU A 136 10.54 15.36 11.69
C LEU A 136 11.11 14.08 11.08
N VAL A 137 12.42 14.00 10.85
CA VAL A 137 13.07 12.77 10.35
C VAL A 137 12.94 11.64 11.36
N ILE A 138 13.19 11.89 12.65
CA ILE A 138 13.03 10.87 13.72
C ILE A 138 11.59 10.37 13.79
N GLN A 139 10.61 11.29 13.76
CA GLN A 139 9.19 10.95 13.71
C GLN A 139 8.87 10.10 12.47
N SER A 140 9.41 10.44 11.30
CA SER A 140 9.19 9.67 10.08
C SER A 140 9.78 8.26 10.15
N VAL A 141 10.99 8.10 10.69
CA VAL A 141 11.60 6.78 10.91
C VAL A 141 10.70 5.92 11.80
N TYR A 142 10.24 6.49 12.92
CA TYR A 142 9.32 5.81 13.84
C TYR A 142 8.01 5.41 13.15
N LEU A 143 7.39 6.33 12.40
CA LEU A 143 6.11 6.09 11.71
C LEU A 143 6.22 5.02 10.63
N TRP A 144 7.27 5.05 9.80
CA TRP A 144 7.50 4.01 8.79
C TRP A 144 7.72 2.65 9.44
N LEU A 145 8.53 2.59 10.50
CA LEU A 145 8.80 1.36 11.23
C LEU A 145 7.54 0.75 11.85
N ASP A 146 6.75 1.55 12.57
CA ASP A 146 5.47 1.12 13.14
C ASP A 146 4.52 0.63 12.05
N LEU A 147 4.39 1.41 10.98
CA LEU A 147 3.51 1.11 9.86
C LEU A 147 3.87 -0.24 9.24
N TYR A 148 5.14 -0.49 8.94
CA TYR A 148 5.56 -1.76 8.35
C TYR A 148 5.32 -2.95 9.28
N ILE A 149 5.78 -2.85 10.54
CA ILE A 149 5.71 -3.97 11.47
C ILE A 149 4.25 -4.36 11.73
N ARG A 150 3.39 -3.38 12.07
CA ARG A 150 2.00 -3.69 12.36
C ARG A 150 1.23 -4.09 11.11
N PHE A 151 1.45 -3.44 9.97
CA PHE A 151 0.68 -3.75 8.77
C PHE A 151 1.08 -5.09 8.13
N SER A 152 2.36 -5.46 8.18
CA SER A 152 2.80 -6.80 7.76
C SER A 152 2.31 -7.89 8.72
N ALA A 153 2.23 -7.60 10.02
CA ALA A 153 1.64 -8.49 11.01
C ALA A 153 0.14 -8.72 10.76
N TYR A 154 -0.65 -7.66 10.58
CA TYR A 154 -2.07 -7.77 10.20
C TYR A 154 -2.27 -8.53 8.89
N SER A 155 -1.43 -8.27 7.89
CA SER A 155 -1.48 -9.00 6.62
C SER A 155 -1.17 -10.49 6.81
N SER A 156 -0.22 -10.85 7.69
CA SER A 156 0.12 -12.24 7.99
C SER A 156 -1.01 -12.97 8.71
N ILE A 157 -1.66 -12.31 9.67
CA ILE A 157 -2.87 -12.83 10.34
C ILE A 157 -3.97 -13.07 9.30
N ALA A 158 -4.27 -12.07 8.47
CA ALA A 158 -5.30 -12.16 7.43
C ALA A 158 -5.05 -13.32 6.45
N ILE A 159 -3.80 -13.47 5.98
CA ILE A 159 -3.40 -14.55 5.06
C ILE A 159 -3.46 -15.92 5.75
N GLY A 160 -3.01 -16.02 7.01
CA GLY A 160 -3.09 -17.25 7.80
C GLY A 160 -4.53 -17.72 8.01
N VAL A 161 -5.42 -16.80 8.41
CA VAL A 161 -6.85 -17.08 8.57
C VAL A 161 -7.51 -17.47 7.25
N ALA A 162 -7.20 -16.77 6.15
CA ALA A 162 -7.69 -17.14 4.84
C ALA A 162 -7.23 -18.54 4.42
N ALA A 163 -5.97 -18.88 4.66
CA ALA A 163 -5.41 -20.21 4.37
C ALA A 163 -6.11 -21.31 5.17
N MET A 164 -6.34 -21.10 6.47
CA MET A 164 -7.14 -22.02 7.31
C MET A 164 -8.56 -22.21 6.77
N ALA A 165 -9.17 -21.14 6.23
CA ALA A 165 -10.48 -21.19 5.60
C ALA A 165 -10.48 -21.76 4.17
N GLY A 166 -9.32 -22.20 3.65
CA GLY A 166 -9.15 -22.79 2.33
C GLY A 166 -8.98 -21.79 1.18
N PHE A 167 -8.63 -20.54 1.45
CA PHE A 167 -8.42 -19.47 0.46
C PHE A 167 -6.95 -19.09 0.29
N ASN A 168 -6.50 -18.93 -0.95
CA ASN A 168 -5.17 -18.43 -1.29
C ASN A 168 -5.29 -16.93 -1.54
N VAL A 169 -4.75 -16.15 -0.62
CA VAL A 169 -4.76 -14.69 -0.64
C VAL A 169 -3.34 -14.21 -0.98
N PRO A 170 -3.17 -13.16 -1.81
CA PRO A 170 -1.85 -12.71 -2.25
C PRO A 170 -1.03 -12.12 -1.10
N GLU A 171 0.30 -12.08 -1.26
CA GLU A 171 1.18 -11.38 -0.34
C GLU A 171 1.01 -9.86 -0.42
N ASN A 172 1.20 -9.18 0.71
CA ASN A 172 1.20 -7.73 0.78
C ASN A 172 2.61 -7.13 0.90
N PHE A 173 3.57 -7.88 1.44
CA PHE A 173 4.92 -7.38 1.70
C PHE A 173 5.97 -8.41 1.33
N ASN A 174 7.08 -7.93 0.77
CA ASN A 174 8.25 -8.76 0.45
C ASN A 174 9.55 -7.99 0.72
N TYR A 175 9.93 -7.89 2.00
CA TYR A 175 11.13 -7.17 2.46
C TYR A 175 11.33 -5.80 1.77
N PRO A 176 10.36 -4.87 1.87
CA PRO A 176 10.37 -3.62 1.11
C PRO A 176 11.56 -2.72 1.44
N TYR A 177 12.06 -2.73 2.68
CA TYR A 177 13.21 -1.92 3.10
C TYR A 177 14.56 -2.43 2.58
N LEU A 178 14.58 -3.59 1.94
CA LEU A 178 15.75 -4.11 1.21
C LEU A 178 15.69 -3.82 -0.29
N ALA A 179 14.73 -3.01 -0.74
CA ALA A 179 14.64 -2.59 -2.13
C ALA A 179 15.82 -1.70 -2.51
N THR A 180 16.40 -1.97 -3.69
CA THR A 180 17.54 -1.23 -4.23
C THR A 180 17.13 0.04 -4.98
N ASN A 181 15.84 0.20 -5.24
CA ASN A 181 15.30 1.37 -5.90
C ASN A 181 13.82 1.56 -5.55
N ILE A 182 13.33 2.77 -5.75
CA ILE A 182 11.96 3.14 -5.39
C ILE A 182 10.89 2.35 -6.15
N ARG A 183 11.17 1.93 -7.40
CA ARG A 183 10.23 1.08 -8.16
C ARG A 183 10.14 -0.32 -7.55
N GLU A 184 11.28 -0.89 -7.16
CA GLU A 184 11.34 -2.16 -6.44
C GLU A 184 10.67 -2.07 -5.07
N PHE A 185 10.82 -0.95 -4.35
CA PHE A 185 10.12 -0.70 -3.09
C PHE A 185 8.61 -0.84 -3.26
N TRP A 186 8.02 -0.17 -4.25
CA TRP A 186 6.57 -0.24 -4.51
C TRP A 186 6.10 -1.63 -4.99
N ASN A 187 6.97 -2.42 -5.61
CA ASN A 187 6.70 -3.82 -5.95
C ASN A 187 6.81 -4.78 -4.76
N ARG A 188 7.29 -4.30 -3.60
CA ARG A 188 7.48 -5.07 -2.37
C ARG A 188 6.66 -4.53 -1.19
N TRP A 189 6.11 -3.33 -1.31
CA TRP A 189 5.30 -2.64 -0.31
C TRP A 189 3.83 -2.66 -0.73
N HIS A 190 2.94 -3.09 0.17
CA HIS A 190 1.49 -3.16 -0.04
C HIS A 190 1.11 -3.68 -1.45
N MET A 191 1.70 -4.82 -1.81
CA MET A 191 1.74 -5.34 -3.18
C MET A 191 0.35 -5.51 -3.81
N SER A 192 -0.67 -5.90 -3.03
CA SER A 192 -2.03 -6.04 -3.55
C SER A 192 -2.62 -4.69 -3.98
N LEU A 193 -2.33 -3.61 -3.24
CA LEU A 193 -2.74 -2.25 -3.60
C LEU A 193 -1.97 -1.76 -4.82
N THR A 194 -0.65 -1.95 -4.84
CA THR A 194 0.16 -1.60 -6.02
C THR A 194 -0.34 -2.30 -7.26
N HIS A 195 -0.66 -3.60 -7.17
CA HIS A 195 -1.25 -4.36 -8.28
C HIS A 195 -2.61 -3.80 -8.69
N TRP A 196 -3.52 -3.57 -7.75
CA TRP A 196 -4.84 -2.99 -8.03
C TRP A 196 -4.73 -1.63 -8.73
N CYS A 197 -3.92 -0.71 -8.18
CA CYS A 197 -3.68 0.60 -8.77
C CYS A 197 -3.06 0.51 -10.17
N ARG A 198 -2.21 -0.50 -10.41
CA ARG A 198 -1.64 -0.74 -11.74
C ARG A 198 -2.72 -1.10 -12.75
N GLU A 199 -3.61 -2.03 -12.41
CA GLU A 199 -4.66 -2.53 -13.32
C GLU A 199 -5.79 -1.51 -13.58
N TYR A 200 -6.13 -0.69 -12.57
CA TYR A 200 -7.31 0.18 -12.62
C TYR A 200 -7.00 1.67 -12.83
N ILE A 201 -5.76 2.10 -12.60
CA ILE A 201 -5.35 3.51 -12.77
C ILE A 201 -4.21 3.61 -13.77
N PHE A 202 -3.07 2.98 -13.48
CA PHE A 202 -1.86 3.14 -14.29
C PHE A 202 -2.07 2.71 -15.74
N ILE A 203 -2.49 1.46 -15.98
CA ILE A 203 -2.63 0.92 -17.34
C ILE A 203 -3.65 1.74 -18.16
N PRO A 204 -4.86 2.04 -17.65
CA PRO A 204 -5.81 2.89 -18.37
C PRO A 204 -5.28 4.31 -18.68
N VAL A 205 -4.67 4.98 -17.70
CA VAL A 205 -4.14 6.34 -17.91
C VAL A 205 -2.95 6.34 -18.88
N ALA A 206 -2.08 5.34 -18.80
CA ALA A 206 -0.96 5.17 -19.72
C ALA A 206 -1.45 4.91 -21.16
N ALA A 207 -2.51 4.11 -21.33
CA ALA A 207 -3.09 3.82 -22.63
C ALA A 207 -3.68 5.08 -23.29
N ILE A 208 -4.36 5.94 -22.52
CA ILE A 208 -4.96 7.18 -23.03
C ILE A 208 -3.91 8.25 -23.31
N THR A 209 -3.03 8.50 -22.35
CA THR A 209 -2.08 9.61 -22.43
C THR A 209 -0.85 9.29 -23.25
N ARG A 210 -0.54 7.98 -23.42
CA ARG A 210 0.73 7.47 -23.97
C ARG A 210 1.97 8.04 -23.28
N ARG A 211 1.82 8.52 -22.04
CA ARG A 211 2.85 9.21 -21.26
C ARG A 211 2.98 8.54 -19.90
N PRO A 212 3.97 7.64 -19.71
CA PRO A 212 4.13 6.88 -18.48
C PRO A 212 4.21 7.75 -17.22
N PHE A 213 4.88 8.91 -17.29
CA PHE A 213 5.01 9.82 -16.14
C PHE A 213 3.66 10.39 -15.66
N ILE A 214 2.70 10.63 -16.57
CA ILE A 214 1.34 11.06 -16.20
C ILE A 214 0.61 9.92 -15.50
N ALA A 215 0.75 8.68 -16.01
CA ALA A 215 0.16 7.51 -15.38
C ALA A 215 0.75 7.22 -13.99
N ILE A 216 2.08 7.36 -13.81
CA ILE A 216 2.75 7.26 -12.50
C ILE A 216 2.20 8.33 -11.55
N GLY A 217 2.15 9.59 -12.01
CA GLY A 217 1.64 10.71 -11.23
C GLY A 217 0.20 10.49 -10.78
N ALA A 218 -0.70 10.15 -11.71
CA ALA A 218 -2.09 9.83 -11.40
C ALA A 218 -2.19 8.70 -10.37
N THR A 219 -1.43 7.62 -10.57
CA THR A 219 -1.44 6.46 -9.66
C THR A 219 -1.02 6.83 -8.24
N MET A 220 0.12 7.52 -8.09
CA MET A 220 0.65 7.85 -6.76
C MET A 220 -0.18 8.93 -6.05
N ILE A 221 -0.72 9.90 -6.78
CA ILE A 221 -1.65 10.90 -6.23
C ILE A 221 -2.94 10.22 -5.77
N THR A 222 -3.50 9.28 -6.54
CA THR A 222 -4.68 8.52 -6.11
C THR A 222 -4.40 7.71 -4.84
N ILE A 223 -3.22 7.07 -4.71
CA ILE A 223 -2.82 6.38 -3.48
C ILE A 223 -2.72 7.37 -2.31
N GLY A 224 -2.13 8.56 -2.52
CA GLY A 224 -2.06 9.61 -1.51
C GLY A 224 -3.44 10.05 -1.02
N ILE A 225 -4.34 10.41 -1.94
CA ILE A 225 -5.72 10.84 -1.63
C ILE A 225 -6.51 9.72 -0.93
N TRP A 226 -6.30 8.47 -1.35
CA TRP A 226 -6.90 7.30 -0.71
C TRP A 226 -6.55 7.24 0.79
N HIS A 227 -5.27 7.46 1.15
CA HIS A 227 -4.84 7.53 2.54
C HIS A 227 -5.47 8.72 3.29
N GLU A 228 -5.29 9.95 2.81
CA GLU A 228 -5.81 11.15 3.46
C GLU A 228 -6.20 12.20 2.43
N LEU A 229 -7.35 12.84 2.60
CA LEU A 229 -7.76 13.94 1.74
C LEU A 229 -7.13 15.24 2.26
N SER A 230 -5.83 15.41 2.02
CA SER A 230 -5.06 16.59 2.42
C SER A 230 -3.97 16.96 1.41
N LEU A 231 -3.57 18.23 1.41
CA LEU A 231 -2.51 18.73 0.54
C LEU A 231 -1.19 17.95 0.76
N ARG A 232 -0.84 17.67 2.02
CA ARG A 232 0.34 16.88 2.38
C ARG A 232 0.37 15.51 1.67
N TYR A 233 -0.75 14.78 1.61
CA TYR A 233 -0.79 13.47 0.97
C TYR A 233 -0.83 13.54 -0.56
N ILE A 234 -1.35 14.62 -1.14
CA ILE A 234 -1.20 14.91 -2.57
C ILE A 234 0.29 15.15 -2.89
N LEU A 235 0.97 15.99 -2.10
CA LEU A 235 2.41 16.25 -2.22
C LEU A 235 3.22 14.97 -2.04
N TRP A 236 2.82 14.09 -1.12
CA TRP A 236 3.44 12.78 -0.94
C TRP A 236 3.30 11.88 -2.18
N GLY A 237 2.13 11.86 -2.81
CA GLY A 237 1.93 11.17 -4.08
C GLY A 237 2.84 11.73 -5.19
N VAL A 238 2.95 13.06 -5.29
CA VAL A 238 3.87 13.72 -6.23
C VAL A 238 5.33 13.36 -5.94
N TYR A 239 5.75 13.38 -4.68
CA TYR A 239 7.10 13.02 -4.25
C TYR A 239 7.49 11.62 -4.73
N HIS A 240 6.64 10.61 -4.48
CA HIS A 240 6.91 9.24 -4.94
C HIS A 240 6.87 9.11 -6.46
N ALA A 241 5.96 9.80 -7.15
CA ALA A 241 5.90 9.80 -8.60
C ALA A 241 7.17 10.38 -9.24
N MET A 242 7.70 11.46 -8.66
CA MET A 242 8.97 12.07 -9.07
C MET A 242 10.13 11.09 -8.86
N GLY A 243 10.19 10.43 -7.70
CA GLY A 243 11.21 9.42 -7.42
C GLY A 243 11.22 8.27 -8.42
N ILE A 244 10.05 7.69 -8.72
CA ILE A 244 9.92 6.60 -9.70
C ILE A 244 10.35 7.07 -11.09
N THR A 245 9.87 8.23 -11.52
CA THR A 245 10.21 8.78 -12.84
C THR A 245 11.70 9.12 -12.95
N ALA A 246 12.30 9.67 -11.90
CA ALA A 246 13.73 9.98 -11.85
C ALA A 246 14.56 8.69 -11.93
N PHE A 247 14.20 7.65 -11.18
CA PHE A 247 14.86 6.36 -11.24
C PHE A 247 14.75 5.71 -12.63
N GLU A 248 13.58 5.79 -13.29
CA GLU A 248 13.43 5.26 -14.64
C GLU A 248 14.35 5.95 -15.65
N LYS A 249 14.51 7.28 -15.56
CA LYS A 249 15.45 8.03 -16.40
C LYS A 249 16.89 7.65 -16.08
N TYR A 250 17.25 7.65 -14.79
CA TYR A 250 18.58 7.27 -14.31
C TYR A 250 18.98 5.87 -14.79
N SER A 251 18.10 4.88 -14.63
CA SER A 251 18.34 3.49 -15.01
C SER A 251 18.54 3.32 -16.52
N ARG A 252 17.87 4.14 -17.35
CA ARG A 252 18.08 4.14 -18.81
C ARG A 252 19.44 4.73 -19.19
N VAL A 253 19.82 5.85 -18.59
CA VAL A 253 21.08 6.56 -18.91
C VAL A 253 22.30 5.79 -18.40
N THR A 254 22.19 5.15 -17.24
CA THR A 254 23.32 4.44 -16.60
C THR A 254 23.45 2.98 -17.00
N LYS A 255 22.60 2.49 -17.90
CA LYS A 255 22.59 1.11 -18.34
C LYS A 255 23.94 0.76 -19.01
N GLY A 256 24.72 -0.10 -18.35
CA GLY A 256 26.01 -0.57 -18.86
C GLY A 256 27.22 0.32 -18.53
N LEU A 257 27.03 1.43 -17.79
CA LEU A 257 28.14 2.31 -17.40
C LEU A 257 28.96 1.78 -16.21
N PHE A 258 28.39 0.88 -15.42
CA PHE A 258 28.99 0.45 -14.16
C PHE A 258 29.79 -0.87 -14.28
N PRO A 259 30.96 -0.97 -13.61
CA PRO A 259 31.77 -2.19 -13.59
C PRO A 259 30.98 -3.39 -13.02
N ARG A 260 31.15 -4.56 -13.63
CA ARG A 260 30.46 -5.80 -13.20
C ARG A 260 31.27 -6.63 -12.19
N ASN A 261 32.26 -6.05 -11.52
CA ASN A 261 33.02 -6.79 -10.51
C ASN A 261 32.19 -7.01 -9.24
N ARG A 262 32.47 -8.09 -8.51
CA ARG A 262 31.64 -8.53 -7.38
C ARG A 262 31.57 -7.49 -6.25
N ILE A 263 32.70 -6.86 -5.93
CA ILE A 263 32.79 -5.87 -4.84
C ILE A 263 31.95 -4.64 -5.16
N PHE A 264 32.06 -4.08 -6.37
CA PHE A 264 31.29 -2.92 -6.82
C PHE A 264 29.79 -3.22 -6.82
N LEU A 265 29.39 -4.42 -7.26
CA LEU A 265 27.99 -4.82 -7.25
C LEU A 265 27.43 -4.96 -5.83
N THR A 266 28.20 -5.52 -4.89
CA THR A 266 27.77 -5.66 -3.49
C THR A 266 27.69 -4.30 -2.79
N MET A 267 28.73 -3.47 -2.89
CA MET A 267 28.71 -2.12 -2.31
C MET A 267 27.63 -1.24 -2.95
N GLY A 268 27.49 -1.31 -4.27
CA GLY A 268 26.44 -0.62 -5.01
C GLY A 268 25.05 -1.02 -4.52
N LYS A 269 24.80 -2.31 -4.25
CA LYS A 269 23.54 -2.78 -3.68
C LYS A 269 23.26 -2.17 -2.31
N VAL A 270 24.24 -2.16 -1.39
CA VAL A 270 24.06 -1.60 -0.04
C VAL A 270 23.76 -0.11 -0.12
N VAL A 271 24.51 0.64 -0.93
CA VAL A 271 24.28 2.08 -1.16
C VAL A 271 22.90 2.32 -1.76
N SER A 272 22.51 1.54 -2.77
CA SER A 272 21.18 1.61 -3.40
C SER A 272 20.04 1.36 -2.41
N VAL A 273 20.19 0.38 -1.51
CA VAL A 273 19.22 0.13 -0.42
C VAL A 273 19.14 1.32 0.52
N ALA A 274 20.29 1.84 0.99
CA ALA A 274 20.35 2.97 1.90
C ALA A 274 19.71 4.23 1.29
N VAL A 275 20.01 4.55 0.03
CA VAL A 275 19.44 5.69 -0.69
C VAL A 275 17.93 5.53 -0.88
N THR A 276 17.47 4.33 -1.23
CA THR A 276 16.03 4.06 -1.42
C THR A 276 15.27 4.20 -0.10
N LEU A 277 15.82 3.63 0.98
CA LEU A 277 15.23 3.71 2.30
C LEU A 277 15.20 5.16 2.81
N ALA A 278 16.30 5.90 2.62
CA ALA A 278 16.37 7.32 2.96
C ALA A 278 15.32 8.13 2.19
N PHE A 279 15.15 7.90 0.89
CA PHE A 279 14.12 8.54 0.08
C PHE A 279 12.71 8.28 0.63
N VAL A 280 12.40 7.02 0.99
CA VAL A 280 11.10 6.65 1.57
C VAL A 280 10.90 7.33 2.92
N ILE A 281 11.90 7.31 3.82
CA ILE A 281 11.82 7.95 5.13
C ILE A 281 11.68 9.47 5.00
N LEU A 282 12.38 10.10 4.06
CA LEU A 282 12.33 11.55 3.87
C LEU A 282 11.02 12.04 3.23
N SER A 283 10.14 11.15 2.76
CA SER A 283 8.86 11.57 2.16
C SER A 283 8.00 12.38 3.12
N PHE A 284 7.84 11.96 4.38
CA PHE A 284 6.99 12.69 5.34
C PHE A 284 7.58 14.04 5.77
N PRO A 285 8.86 14.15 6.17
CA PRO A 285 9.47 15.42 6.54
C PRO A 285 9.43 16.44 5.41
N VAL A 286 9.80 16.03 4.19
CA VAL A 286 9.83 16.93 3.02
C VAL A 286 8.43 17.43 2.68
N THR A 287 7.45 16.53 2.58
CA THR A 287 6.07 16.91 2.25
C THR A 287 5.41 17.77 3.33
N THR A 288 5.76 17.57 4.60
CA THR A 288 5.28 18.39 5.72
C THR A 288 5.85 19.79 5.66
N LEU A 289 7.15 19.93 5.37
CA LEU A 289 7.80 21.24 5.20
C LEU A 289 7.18 22.01 4.04
N VAL A 290 7.02 21.37 2.88
CA VAL A 290 6.40 21.99 1.70
C VAL A 290 4.95 22.37 1.98
N ASN A 291 4.18 21.50 2.64
CA ASN A 291 2.81 21.79 3.06
C ASN A 291 2.75 23.05 3.95
N ASN A 292 3.58 23.12 4.98
CA ASN A 292 3.60 24.26 5.90
C ASN A 292 4.04 25.55 5.21
N PHE A 293 5.02 25.48 4.30
CA PHE A 293 5.43 26.61 3.48
C PHE A 293 4.28 27.15 2.63
N ILE A 294 3.54 26.27 1.94
CA ILE A 294 2.41 26.66 1.10
C ILE A 294 1.30 27.28 1.97
N LEU A 295 0.95 26.67 3.10
CA LEU A 295 -0.11 27.19 3.97
C LEU A 295 0.25 28.55 4.56
N ASN A 296 1.53 28.80 4.88
CA ASN A 296 1.99 30.08 5.39
C ASN A 296 1.98 31.19 4.33
N MET A 297 2.04 30.86 3.04
CA MET A 297 1.94 31.84 1.96
C MET A 297 0.53 32.39 1.77
N PHE A 298 -0.49 31.67 2.25
CA PHE A 298 -1.91 32.06 2.17
C PHE A 298 -2.47 32.60 3.49
N ARG A 299 -1.63 32.79 4.51
CA ARG A 299 -1.96 33.47 5.76
C ARG A 299 -1.44 34.90 5.72
#